data_AF-A0A542M259-F1
#
_entry.id   AF-A0A542M259-F1
#
_cell.length_a   1.000
_cell.length_b   1.000
_cell.length_c   1.000
_cell.angle_alpha   90.00
_cell.angle_beta   90.00
_cell.angle_gamma   90.00
#
_symmetry.space_group_name_H-M   'P 1'
#
loop_
_entity.id
_entity.type
_entity.pdbx_description
1 polymer ?
#
loop_
_entity_poly.entity_id
_entity_poly.type
_entity_poly.pdbx_seq_one_letter_code
_entity_poly.pdbx_strand_id
1 'polypeptide(L)'
;MITVDEINEAWGWVGLDAAEVLGENAFGNLIIRDADGMYWRLSPQDLRCEPVAEDRAALDALSYNQDFLRDWYMPEAVHLAESTLGPLAAGRKYCLKIPSALGGHYGSDNLATVPLSELIRFAGEGAQQFEGLPRLN
;
A
#
# COMPACT_ATOMS: atom_id res chain seq x y z
N MET A 1 -6.40 12.64 4.15
CA MET A 1 -6.20 12.43 2.71
C MET A 1 -4.74 12.70 2.45
N ILE A 2 -4.05 11.81 1.74
CA ILE A 2 -2.63 11.99 1.41
C ILE A 2 -2.48 12.81 0.13
N THR A 3 -1.43 13.62 0.02
CA THR A 3 -1.11 14.36 -1.20
C THR A 3 -0.10 13.61 -2.06
N VAL A 4 -0.02 13.97 -3.35
CA VAL A 4 1.01 13.43 -4.24
C VAL A 4 2.42 13.88 -3.82
N ASP A 5 2.55 15.08 -3.24
CA ASP A 5 3.82 15.57 -2.69
C ASP A 5 4.31 14.69 -1.53
N GLU A 6 3.42 14.30 -0.60
CA GLU A 6 3.75 13.39 0.51
C GLU A 6 4.16 12.00 -0.01
N ILE A 7 3.54 11.53 -1.09
CA ILE A 7 3.90 10.27 -1.75
C ILE A 7 5.29 10.37 -2.40
N ASN A 8 5.54 11.44 -3.16
CA ASN A 8 6.80 11.65 -3.86
C ASN A 8 7.97 11.85 -2.91
N GLU A 9 7.76 12.53 -1.78
CA GLU A 9 8.77 12.65 -0.73
C GLU A 9 9.14 11.28 -0.13
N ALA A 10 8.14 10.43 0.13
CA ALA A 10 8.37 9.13 0.79
C ALA A 10 8.80 8.00 -0.17
N TRP A 11 8.38 8.04 -1.43
CA TRP A 11 8.53 6.92 -2.38
C TRP A 11 9.15 7.30 -3.72
N GLY A 12 9.43 8.59 -3.98
CA GLY A 12 10.00 9.01 -5.26
C GLY A 12 11.35 8.36 -5.58
N TRP A 13 12.07 7.89 -4.56
CA TRP A 13 13.33 7.17 -4.71
C TRP A 13 13.19 5.84 -5.48
N VAL A 14 12.00 5.23 -5.56
CA VAL A 14 11.76 4.02 -6.37
C VAL A 14 11.59 4.31 -7.88
N GLY A 15 11.66 5.58 -8.28
CA GLY A 15 11.39 6.02 -9.65
C GLY A 15 9.93 6.41 -9.92
N LEU A 16 9.08 6.45 -8.88
CA LEU A 16 7.72 6.97 -8.97
C LEU A 16 7.73 8.51 -9.02
N ASP A 17 7.01 9.09 -9.98
CA ASP A 17 6.63 10.50 -9.98
C ASP A 17 5.10 10.62 -9.95
N ALA A 18 4.52 10.56 -8.76
CA ALA A 18 3.07 10.51 -8.54
C ALA A 18 2.38 11.79 -9.05
N ALA A 19 1.40 11.61 -9.92
CA ALA A 19 0.56 12.69 -10.45
C ALA A 19 -0.87 12.64 -9.91
N GLU A 20 -1.40 11.44 -9.62
CA GLU A 20 -2.77 11.27 -9.15
C GLU A 20 -2.96 9.98 -8.34
N VAL A 21 -3.69 10.03 -7.24
CA VAL A 21 -4.13 8.84 -6.50
C VAL A 21 -5.53 8.44 -7.00
N LEU A 22 -5.64 7.24 -7.57
CA LEU A 22 -6.88 6.76 -8.19
C LEU A 22 -7.70 5.85 -7.27
N GLY A 23 -7.04 5.20 -6.33
CA GLY A 23 -7.67 4.23 -5.46
C GLY A 23 -6.90 4.02 -4.17
N GLU A 24 -7.65 3.70 -3.13
CA GLU A 24 -7.15 3.45 -1.79
C GLU A 24 -7.99 2.35 -1.15
N ASN A 25 -7.36 1.37 -0.49
CA ASN A 25 -8.08 0.33 0.25
C ASN A 25 -8.04 0.56 1.78
N ALA A 26 -8.58 -0.37 2.56
CA ALA A 26 -8.65 -0.28 4.02
C ALA A 26 -7.28 -0.43 4.73
N PHE A 27 -6.29 -1.03 4.07
CA PHE A 27 -4.92 -1.20 4.56
C PHE A 27 -3.96 -0.09 4.09
N GLY A 28 -4.48 0.92 3.38
CA GLY A 28 -3.68 2.01 2.84
C GLY A 28 -2.86 1.63 1.60
N ASN A 29 -3.18 0.53 0.93
CA ASN A 29 -2.65 0.30 -0.41
C ASN A 29 -3.20 1.38 -1.33
N LEU A 30 -2.35 1.90 -2.23
CA LEU A 30 -2.70 2.94 -3.19
C LEU A 30 -2.54 2.43 -4.62
N ILE A 31 -3.46 2.84 -5.51
CA ILE A 31 -3.22 2.87 -6.95
C ILE A 31 -2.95 4.31 -7.34
N ILE A 32 -1.80 4.53 -7.97
CA ILE A 32 -1.26 5.85 -8.30
C ILE A 32 -1.00 5.90 -9.80
N ARG A 33 -1.39 6.97 -10.48
CA ARG A 33 -0.91 7.28 -11.81
C ARG A 33 0.30 8.20 -11.70
N ASP A 34 1.37 7.88 -12.40
CA ASP A 34 2.55 8.73 -12.47
C ASP A 34 2.45 9.78 -13.58
N ALA A 35 3.45 10.66 -13.67
CA ALA A 35 3.52 11.73 -14.67
C ALA A 35 3.61 11.21 -16.13
N ASP A 36 4.16 10.01 -16.34
CA ASP A 36 4.27 9.36 -17.65
C ASP A 36 3.00 8.59 -18.04
N GLY A 37 2.03 8.47 -17.13
CA GLY A 37 0.75 7.81 -17.34
C GLY A 37 0.74 6.32 -17.01
N MET A 38 1.82 5.78 -16.45
CA MET A 38 1.86 4.44 -15.89
C MET A 38 1.16 4.39 -14.53
N TYR A 39 0.76 3.19 -14.14
CA TYR A 39 0.01 2.93 -12.92
C TYR A 39 0.84 2.09 -11.98
N TRP A 40 0.93 2.56 -10.75
CA TRP A 40 1.72 1.96 -9.69
C TRP A 40 0.83 1.50 -8.56
N ARG A 41 1.27 0.44 -7.88
CA ARG A 41 0.69 0.00 -6.63
C ARG A 41 1.68 0.20 -5.50
N LEU A 42 1.26 0.92 -4.48
CA LEU A 42 1.97 1.04 -3.21
C LEU A 42 1.30 0.14 -2.18
N SER A 43 2.06 -0.75 -1.55
CA SER A 43 1.60 -1.68 -0.52
C SER A 43 2.43 -1.51 0.76
N PRO A 44 1.97 -0.69 1.74
CA PRO A 44 2.76 -0.33 2.92
C PRO A 44 3.21 -1.51 3.78
N GLN A 45 2.34 -2.52 3.93
CA GLN A 45 2.61 -3.77 4.64
C GLN A 45 3.80 -4.55 4.07
N ASP A 46 4.05 -4.42 2.77
CA ASP A 46 5.06 -5.17 2.04
C ASP A 46 6.31 -4.33 1.78
N LEU A 47 6.32 -3.07 2.24
CA LEU A 47 7.39 -2.11 1.97
C LEU A 47 7.71 -2.05 0.46
N ARG A 48 6.66 -2.04 -0.38
CA ARG A 48 6.77 -2.18 -1.84
C ARG A 48 5.97 -1.12 -2.58
N CYS A 49 6.57 -0.55 -3.62
CA CYS A 49 5.91 0.29 -4.61
C CYS A 49 6.42 -0.13 -6.00
N GLU A 50 5.51 -0.56 -6.88
CA GLU A 50 5.87 -1.16 -8.17
C GLU A 50 4.84 -0.83 -9.26
N PRO A 51 5.25 -0.77 -10.55
CA PRO A 51 4.33 -0.60 -11.65
C PRO A 51 3.44 -1.85 -11.80
N VAL A 52 2.15 -1.62 -12.05
CA VAL A 52 1.14 -2.68 -12.23
C VAL A 52 0.42 -2.60 -13.57
N ALA A 53 0.46 -1.45 -14.25
CA ALA A 53 -0.08 -1.28 -15.59
C ALA A 53 0.63 -0.13 -16.32
N GLU A 54 0.91 -0.32 -17.61
CA GLU A 54 1.61 0.68 -18.44
C GLU A 54 0.66 1.76 -18.94
N ASP A 55 -0.65 1.45 -19.05
CA ASP A 55 -1.66 2.35 -19.55
C ASP A 55 -3.04 2.06 -18.94
N ARG A 56 -4.04 2.86 -19.36
CA ARG A 56 -5.40 2.76 -18.85
C ARG A 56 -6.06 1.43 -19.21
N ALA A 57 -5.80 0.88 -20.39
CA ALA A 57 -6.41 -0.37 -20.83
C ALA A 57 -5.85 -1.55 -20.03
N ALA A 58 -4.55 -1.54 -19.72
CA ALA A 58 -3.91 -2.51 -18.83
C ALA A 58 -4.47 -2.41 -17.41
N LEU A 59 -4.68 -1.20 -16.87
CA LEU A 59 -5.32 -1.03 -15.56
C LEU A 59 -6.76 -1.57 -15.57
N ASP A 60 -7.55 -1.25 -16.61
CA ASP A 60 -8.92 -1.73 -16.71
C ASP A 60 -8.96 -3.27 -16.80
N ALA A 61 -7.97 -3.92 -17.44
CA ALA A 61 -7.86 -5.37 -17.46
C ALA A 61 -7.65 -5.99 -16.06
N LEU A 62 -6.97 -5.28 -15.14
CA LEU A 62 -6.83 -5.74 -13.74
C LEU A 62 -8.17 -5.82 -13.01
N SER A 63 -9.16 -5.01 -13.40
CA SER A 63 -10.52 -5.07 -12.83
C SER A 63 -11.28 -6.37 -13.12
N TYR A 64 -10.78 -7.18 -14.07
CA TYR A 64 -11.31 -8.51 -14.38
C TYR A 64 -10.44 -9.65 -13.83
N ASN A 65 -9.28 -9.34 -13.26
CA ASN A 65 -8.35 -10.32 -12.70
C ASN A 65 -8.69 -10.61 -11.23
N GLN A 66 -9.30 -11.78 -10.99
CA GLN A 66 -9.75 -12.17 -9.64
C GLN A 66 -8.62 -12.28 -8.61
N ASP A 67 -7.42 -12.72 -9.02
CA ASP A 67 -6.28 -12.80 -8.11
C ASP A 67 -5.81 -11.40 -7.70
N PHE A 68 -5.74 -10.47 -8.65
CA PHE A 68 -5.44 -9.06 -8.37
C PHE A 68 -6.48 -8.45 -7.44
N LEU A 69 -7.77 -8.65 -7.71
CA LEU A 69 -8.85 -8.11 -6.89
C LEU A 69 -8.84 -8.68 -5.47
N ARG A 70 -8.62 -9.99 -5.30
CA ARG A 70 -8.52 -10.62 -3.99
C ARG A 70 -7.36 -10.01 -3.20
N ASP A 71 -6.21 -9.86 -3.84
CA ASP A 71 -5.02 -9.28 -3.23
C ASP A 71 -5.15 -7.77 -2.97
N TRP A 72 -5.90 -7.03 -3.80
CA TRP A 72 -6.19 -5.62 -3.62
C TRP A 72 -7.19 -5.37 -2.49
N TYR A 73 -8.30 -6.10 -2.44
CA TYR A 73 -9.34 -5.89 -1.42
C TYR A 73 -9.01 -6.53 -0.08
N MET A 74 -8.15 -7.55 -0.07
CA MET A 74 -7.67 -8.22 1.14
C MET A 74 -8.81 -8.63 2.10
N PRO A 75 -9.90 -9.25 1.60
CA PRO A 75 -11.15 -9.37 2.36
C PRO A 75 -10.99 -10.08 3.71
N GLU A 76 -10.15 -11.12 3.77
CA GLU A 76 -9.87 -11.85 5.01
C GLU A 76 -9.12 -10.99 6.04
N ALA A 77 -8.12 -10.23 5.60
CA ALA A 77 -7.35 -9.33 6.47
C ALA A 77 -8.21 -8.16 6.96
N VAL A 78 -9.08 -7.62 6.10
CA VAL A 78 -10.02 -6.55 6.47
C VAL A 78 -11.02 -7.06 7.50
N HIS A 79 -11.60 -8.23 7.27
CA HIS A 79 -12.53 -8.85 8.22
C HIS A 79 -11.87 -9.06 9.59
N LEU A 80 -10.65 -9.61 9.62
CA LEU A 80 -9.90 -9.82 10.85
C LEU A 80 -9.59 -8.50 11.58
N ALA A 81 -9.23 -7.45 10.84
CA ALA A 81 -8.92 -6.15 11.41
C ALA A 81 -10.18 -5.47 11.97
N GLU A 82 -11.29 -5.51 11.24
CA GLU A 82 -12.59 -5.00 11.72
C GLU A 82 -13.06 -5.74 12.97
N SER A 83 -12.94 -7.07 13.02
CA SER A 83 -13.35 -7.85 14.19
C SER A 83 -12.46 -7.61 15.41
N THR A 84 -11.19 -7.25 15.20
CA THR A 84 -10.20 -7.06 16.27
C THR A 84 -10.16 -5.62 16.80
N LEU A 85 -10.24 -4.63 15.90
CA LEU A 85 -9.99 -3.22 16.19
C LEU A 85 -11.25 -2.36 16.08
N GLY A 86 -12.34 -2.90 15.54
CA GLY A 86 -13.53 -2.14 15.16
C GLY A 86 -13.35 -1.40 13.84
N PRO A 87 -14.40 -0.69 13.37
CA PRO A 87 -14.40 0.01 12.08
C PRO A 87 -13.40 1.18 12.05
N LEU A 88 -12.90 1.50 10.86
CA LEU A 88 -11.99 2.64 10.67
C LEU A 88 -12.69 3.99 10.92
N ALA A 89 -12.04 4.83 11.73
CA ALA A 89 -12.37 6.25 11.77
C ALA A 89 -11.87 6.97 10.51
N ALA A 90 -12.47 8.13 10.20
CA ALA A 90 -12.11 8.91 9.02
C ALA A 90 -10.60 9.22 8.95
N GLY A 91 -9.99 8.99 7.79
CA GLY A 91 -8.56 9.24 7.56
C GLY A 91 -7.59 8.23 8.15
N ARG A 92 -8.07 7.18 8.82
CA ARG A 92 -7.25 6.09 9.35
C ARG A 92 -7.31 4.86 8.46
N LYS A 93 -6.27 4.02 8.57
CA LYS A 93 -6.15 2.72 7.93
C LYS A 93 -5.77 1.65 8.91
N TYR A 94 -6.10 0.40 8.57
CA TYR A 94 -5.51 -0.76 9.20
C TYR A 94 -4.07 -0.89 8.75
N CYS A 95 -3.21 -1.36 9.64
CA CYS A 95 -1.82 -1.66 9.31
C CYS A 95 -1.33 -2.84 10.15
N LEU A 96 -0.18 -3.37 9.76
CA LEU A 96 0.58 -4.27 10.62
C LEU A 96 1.51 -3.45 11.52
N LYS A 97 1.64 -3.82 12.79
CA LYS A 97 2.63 -3.24 13.70
C LYS A 97 4.05 -3.56 13.21
N ILE A 98 4.24 -4.79 12.74
CA ILE A 98 5.43 -5.26 12.04
C ILE A 98 5.02 -5.55 10.59
N PRO A 99 5.55 -4.82 9.59
CA PRO A 99 5.31 -5.10 8.18
C PRO A 99 5.64 -6.55 7.79
N SER A 100 4.91 -7.10 6.82
CA SER A 100 5.13 -8.44 6.29
C SER A 100 6.54 -8.63 5.76
N ALA A 101 7.09 -7.61 5.10
CA ALA A 101 8.46 -7.60 4.60
C ALA A 101 9.53 -7.77 5.70
N LEU A 102 9.17 -7.54 6.97
CA LEU A 102 10.02 -7.69 8.14
C LEU A 102 9.64 -8.90 9.00
N GLY A 103 8.92 -9.88 8.43
CA GLY A 103 8.47 -11.09 9.12
C GLY A 103 7.16 -10.94 9.91
N GLY A 104 6.48 -9.80 9.74
CA GLY A 104 5.12 -9.63 10.25
C GLY A 104 4.13 -10.58 9.58
N HIS A 105 3.08 -10.94 10.32
CA HIS A 105 1.98 -11.74 9.78
C HIS A 105 0.63 -11.10 10.12
N TYR A 106 -0.40 -11.50 9.38
CA TYR A 106 -1.78 -11.11 9.64
C TYR A 106 -2.31 -11.91 10.84
N GLY A 107 -2.07 -11.39 12.03
CA GLY A 107 -2.57 -11.90 13.30
C GLY A 107 -3.19 -10.77 14.13
N SER A 108 -4.18 -11.08 14.98
CA SER A 108 -4.85 -10.09 15.81
C SER A 108 -3.90 -9.30 16.72
N ASP A 109 -2.78 -9.91 17.11
CA ASP A 109 -1.71 -9.31 17.91
C ASP A 109 -0.83 -8.34 17.13
N ASN A 110 -0.76 -8.47 15.79
CA ASN A 110 0.05 -7.63 14.90
C ASN A 110 -0.77 -6.56 14.16
N LEU A 111 -2.07 -6.40 14.44
CA LEU A 111 -2.90 -5.39 13.79
C LEU A 111 -2.98 -4.10 14.60
N ALA A 112 -2.98 -2.96 13.89
CA ALA A 112 -3.19 -1.63 14.45
C ALA A 112 -3.99 -0.74 13.49
N THR A 113 -4.30 0.48 13.95
CA THR A 113 -4.74 1.56 13.05
C THR A 113 -3.76 2.72 13.09
N VAL A 114 -3.67 3.48 12.01
CA VAL A 114 -2.76 4.63 11.87
C VAL A 114 -3.34 5.64 10.87
N PRO A 115 -3.03 6.95 10.95
CA PRO A 115 -3.34 7.89 9.88
C PRO A 115 -2.67 7.47 8.57
N LEU A 116 -3.36 7.65 7.43
CA LEU A 116 -2.82 7.25 6.13
C LEU A 116 -1.46 7.90 5.82
N SER A 117 -1.31 9.21 6.01
CA SER A 117 -0.06 9.92 5.69
C SER A 117 1.12 9.39 6.51
N GLU A 118 0.89 9.08 7.79
CA GLU A 118 1.90 8.46 8.65
C GLU A 118 2.27 7.06 8.17
N LEU A 119 1.30 6.25 7.76
CA LEU A 119 1.54 4.91 7.20
C LEU A 119 2.42 4.96 5.95
N ILE A 120 2.07 5.83 5.00
CA ILE A 120 2.79 5.93 3.72
C ILE A 120 4.21 6.45 3.94
N ARG A 121 4.39 7.47 4.78
CA ARG A 121 5.72 8.01 5.12
C ARG A 121 6.58 6.96 5.81
N PHE A 122 6.06 6.32 6.86
CA PHE A 122 6.79 5.30 7.61
C PHE A 122 7.19 4.12 6.72
N ALA A 123 6.28 3.63 5.89
CA ALA A 123 6.57 2.54 4.98
C ALA A 123 7.59 2.93 3.90
N GLY A 124 7.57 4.17 3.41
CA GLY A 124 8.54 4.67 2.44
C GLY A 124 9.95 4.77 3.02
N GLU A 125 10.08 5.37 4.21
CA GLU A 125 11.35 5.44 4.96
C GLU A 125 11.90 4.04 5.25
N GLY A 126 11.03 3.12 5.70
CA GLY A 126 11.39 1.73 5.95
C GLY A 126 11.88 1.03 4.68
N ALA A 127 11.08 1.07 3.62
CA ALA A 127 11.43 0.46 2.34
C ALA A 127 12.78 0.96 1.80
N GLN A 128 13.06 2.26 1.90
CA GLN A 128 14.34 2.84 1.49
C GLN A 128 15.52 2.32 2.31
N GLN A 129 15.36 2.17 3.63
CA GLN A 129 16.42 1.64 4.50
C GLN A 129 16.70 0.16 4.24
N PHE A 130 15.71 -0.61 3.80
CA PHE A 130 15.85 -2.03 3.47
C PHE A 130 16.21 -2.27 1.99
N GLU A 131 16.29 -1.22 1.16
CA GLU A 131 16.70 -1.34 -0.22
C GLU A 131 18.12 -1.94 -0.32
N GLY A 132 18.29 -2.95 -1.18
CA GLY A 132 19.58 -3.60 -1.40
C GLY A 132 20.03 -4.59 -0.32
N LEU A 133 19.26 -4.77 0.77
CA LEU A 133 19.54 -5.81 1.76
C LEU A 133 19.03 -7.19 1.31
N PRO A 134 19.70 -8.29 1.72
CA PRO A 134 19.21 -9.64 1.45
C PRO A 134 17.83 -9.83 2.09
N ARG A 135 16.85 -10.26 1.30
CA ARG A 135 15.54 -10.64 1.82
C ARG A 135 15.68 -11.98 2.54
N LEU A 136 15.17 -12.06 3.76
CA LEU A 136 15.01 -13.33 4.47
C LEU A 136 13.88 -14.09 3.78
N ASN A 137 14.25 -15.06 2.95
CA ASN A 137 13.32 -15.99 2.30
C ASN A 137 12.82 -17.03 3.30
#